data_AF-A0A7L7M9N7-F1
#
_entry.id   AF-A0A7L7M9N7-F1
#
_cell.length_a   1.000
_cell.length_b   1.000
_cell.length_c   1.000
_cell.angle_alpha   90.00
_cell.angle_beta   90.00
_cell.angle_gamma   90.00
#
_symmetry.space_group_name_H-M   'P 1'
#
loop_
_entity.id
_entity.type
_entity.pdbx_description
1 polymer ?
#
loop_
_entity_poly.entity_id
_entity_poly.type
_entity_poly.pdbx_seq_one_letter_code
_entity_poly.pdbx_strand_id
1 'polypeptide(L)'
;MLTKIGFWCENIALTAGEDPFLLDTYLGPTPSSAVRWMWERARRSAPQLAPAPAEEVACWLAADGEHRRAVQVLEYGSVYLYGVLDDEVHYLFSARPVHVTTAHLDALMTGVQPLRFT
;
A
#
# COMPACT_ATOMS: atom_id res chain seq x y z
N MET A 1 -22.00 -16.99 3.01
CA MET A 1 -21.53 -15.73 2.38
C MET A 1 -20.29 -16.07 1.57
N LEU A 2 -20.27 -15.81 0.25
CA LEU A 2 -19.10 -16.09 -0.58
C LEU A 2 -18.02 -15.05 -0.29
N THR A 3 -16.79 -15.51 -0.02
CA THR A 3 -15.61 -14.67 0.19
C THR A 3 -14.62 -14.85 -0.95
N LYS A 4 -13.99 -13.75 -1.34
CA LYS A 4 -12.91 -13.69 -2.33
C LYS A 4 -11.68 -13.06 -1.68
N ILE A 5 -10.53 -13.15 -2.34
CA ILE A 5 -9.31 -12.46 -1.92
C ILE A 5 -9.32 -11.04 -2.50
N GLY A 6 -9.14 -10.05 -1.62
CA GLY A 6 -8.79 -8.68 -1.95
C GLY A 6 -7.44 -8.32 -1.31
N PHE A 7 -6.99 -7.09 -1.51
CA PHE A 7 -5.67 -6.65 -1.05
C PHE A 7 -5.79 -5.35 -0.28
N TRP A 8 -5.61 -5.44 1.04
CA TRP A 8 -5.62 -4.28 1.93
C TRP A 8 -4.26 -3.60 1.88
N CYS A 9 -4.26 -2.31 1.58
CA CYS A 9 -3.06 -1.49 1.50
C CYS A 9 -3.11 -0.38 2.54
N GLU A 10 -1.96 -0.09 3.13
CA GLU A 10 -1.80 0.90 4.20
C GLU A 10 -0.58 1.77 3.91
N ASN A 11 -0.70 3.04 4.24
CA ASN A 11 0.41 3.97 4.37
C ASN A 11 0.39 4.51 5.80
N ILE A 12 1.44 4.26 6.57
CA ILE A 12 1.50 4.52 8.00
C ILE A 12 2.80 5.29 8.32
N ALA A 13 2.73 6.24 9.24
CA ALA A 13 3.90 6.84 9.88
C ALA A 13 4.10 6.22 11.27
N LEU A 14 5.32 5.77 11.55
CA LEU A 14 5.72 5.23 12.85
C LEU A 14 6.79 6.12 13.47
N THR A 15 6.55 6.58 14.69
CA THR A 15 7.55 7.24 15.54
C THR A 15 7.85 6.33 16.72
N ALA A 16 9.13 6.21 17.11
CA ALA A 16 9.49 5.36 18.23
C ALA A 16 8.82 5.83 19.54
N GLY A 17 8.10 4.93 20.21
CA GLY A 17 7.40 5.24 21.46
C GLY A 17 6.01 5.86 21.30
N GLU A 18 5.52 6.02 20.06
CA GLU A 18 4.19 6.52 19.75
C GLU A 18 3.33 5.45 19.07
N ASP A 19 2.00 5.67 19.11
CA ASP A 19 1.07 4.82 18.35
C ASP A 19 1.21 5.08 16.84
N PRO A 20 1.05 4.04 16.00
CA PRO A 20 1.08 4.19 14.55
C PRO A 20 0.05 5.20 14.03
N PHE A 21 0.47 6.16 13.19
CA PHE A 21 -0.43 7.10 12.55
C PHE A 21 -0.80 6.64 11.14
N LEU A 22 -2.08 6.30 10.93
CA LEU A 22 -2.60 5.87 9.64
C LEU A 22 -2.80 7.07 8.72
N LEU A 23 -2.02 7.14 7.63
CA LEU A 23 -2.09 8.23 6.67
C LEU A 23 -3.14 7.99 5.60
N ASP A 24 -3.20 6.77 5.05
CA ASP A 24 -4.17 6.38 4.04
C ASP A 24 -4.33 4.85 3.98
N THR A 25 -5.49 4.41 3.48
CA THR A 25 -5.79 3.01 3.20
C THR A 25 -6.42 2.83 1.83
N TYR A 26 -6.27 1.63 1.27
CA TYR A 26 -6.96 1.23 0.05
C TYR A 26 -7.27 -0.26 0.07
N LEU A 27 -8.39 -0.65 -0.54
CA LEU A 27 -8.71 -2.04 -0.80
C LEU A 27 -8.70 -2.27 -2.31
N GLY A 28 -7.70 -3.00 -2.77
CA GLY A 28 -7.52 -3.38 -4.17
C GLY A 28 -8.18 -4.71 -4.51
N PRO A 29 -8.85 -4.83 -5.67
CA PRO A 29 -9.40 -6.11 -6.12
C PRO A 29 -8.35 -7.09 -6.67
N THR A 30 -7.16 -6.60 -7.01
CA THR A 30 -6.07 -7.42 -7.59
C THR A 30 -4.70 -7.04 -7.02
N PRO A 31 -3.69 -7.94 -7.07
CA PRO A 31 -2.32 -7.62 -6.71
C PRO A 31 -1.80 -6.36 -7.40
N SER A 32 -1.98 -6.26 -8.71
CA SER A 32 -1.50 -5.12 -9.50
C SER A 32 -2.19 -3.81 -9.11
N SER A 33 -3.48 -3.84 -8.79
CA SER A 33 -4.19 -2.63 -8.32
C SER A 33 -3.66 -2.14 -6.97
N ALA A 34 -3.33 -3.07 -6.07
CA ALA A 34 -2.74 -2.77 -4.76
C ALA A 34 -1.34 -2.18 -4.88
N VAL A 35 -0.46 -2.81 -5.66
CA VAL A 35 0.90 -2.30 -5.91
C VAL A 35 0.87 -0.95 -6.61
N ARG A 36 -0.01 -0.76 -7.60
CA ARG A 36 -0.19 0.54 -8.26
C ARG A 36 -0.58 1.63 -7.26
N TRP A 37 -1.55 1.36 -6.38
CA TRP A 37 -1.92 2.32 -5.34
C TRP A 37 -0.73 2.66 -4.42
N MET A 38 0.05 1.67 -3.99
CA MET A 38 1.24 1.89 -3.16
C MET A 38 2.26 2.79 -3.86
N TRP A 39 2.56 2.52 -5.13
CA TRP A 39 3.50 3.31 -5.93
C TRP A 39 3.02 4.75 -6.12
N GLU A 40 1.74 4.93 -6.44
CA GLU A 40 1.12 6.26 -6.57
C GLU A 40 1.13 7.02 -5.24
N ARG A 41 0.94 6.32 -4.11
CA ARG A 41 0.98 6.95 -2.79
C ARG A 41 2.41 7.36 -2.41
N ALA A 42 3.38 6.48 -2.57
CA ALA A 42 4.78 6.79 -2.32
C ALA A 42 5.31 7.92 -3.22
N ARG A 43 4.94 7.93 -4.51
CA ARG A 43 5.27 9.02 -5.45
C ARG A 43 4.73 10.37 -4.99
N ARG A 44 3.54 10.40 -4.36
CA ARG A 44 2.95 11.63 -3.79
C ARG A 44 3.58 12.04 -2.46
N SER A 45 4.09 11.08 -1.70
CA SER A 45 4.78 11.34 -0.43
C SER A 45 6.23 11.82 -0.64
N ALA A 46 6.94 11.32 -1.66
CA ALA A 46 8.36 11.61 -1.85
C ALA A 46 8.74 13.11 -1.82
N PRO A 47 7.98 14.05 -2.43
CA PRO A 47 8.31 15.48 -2.38
C PRO A 47 8.17 16.12 -0.98
N GLN A 48 7.58 15.42 -0.01
CA GLN A 48 7.37 15.90 1.36
C GLN A 48 8.50 15.43 2.30
N LEU A 49 9.35 14.51 1.84
CA LEU A 49 10.44 13.97 2.64
C LEU A 49 11.69 14.84 2.56
N ALA A 50 12.63 14.65 3.49
CA ALA A 50 13.98 15.17 3.33
C ALA A 50 14.65 14.64 2.03
N PRO A 51 15.67 15.34 1.48
CA PRO A 51 16.23 14.99 0.17
C PRO A 51 16.74 13.56 0.01
N ALA A 52 17.46 13.03 1.01
CA ALA A 52 18.02 11.68 0.93
C ALA A 52 16.94 10.57 0.97
N PRO A 53 15.97 10.59 1.92
CA PRO A 53 14.81 9.70 1.88
C PRO A 53 13.99 9.82 0.58
N ALA A 54 13.81 11.04 0.05
CA ALA A 54 13.10 11.24 -1.21
C ALA A 54 13.80 10.55 -2.40
N GLU A 55 15.14 10.60 -2.45
CA GLU A 55 15.94 9.91 -3.46
C GLU A 55 15.82 8.39 -3.32
N GLU A 56 15.81 7.85 -2.11
CA GLU A 56 15.60 6.42 -1.85
C GLU A 56 14.25 5.94 -2.43
N VAL A 57 13.17 6.68 -2.13
CA VAL A 57 11.84 6.40 -2.70
C VAL A 57 11.87 6.49 -4.22
N ALA A 58 12.57 7.47 -4.80
CA ALA A 58 12.68 7.61 -6.25
C ALA A 58 13.42 6.42 -6.90
N CYS A 59 14.51 5.94 -6.30
CA CYS A 59 15.23 4.75 -6.75
C CYS A 59 14.35 3.50 -6.68
N TRP A 60 13.62 3.32 -5.58
CA TRP A 60 12.67 2.22 -5.43
C TRP A 60 11.54 2.28 -6.48
N LEU A 61 10.97 3.47 -6.72
CA LEU A 61 9.92 3.68 -7.74
C LEU A 61 10.42 3.41 -9.17
N ALA A 62 11.71 3.68 -9.45
CA ALA A 62 12.33 3.47 -10.75
C ALA A 62 12.81 2.03 -10.99
N ALA A 63 12.83 1.19 -9.96
CA ALA A 63 13.26 -0.20 -10.07
C ALA A 63 12.16 -1.08 -10.69
N ASP A 64 12.21 -1.30 -12.01
CA ASP A 64 11.25 -2.15 -12.73
C ASP A 64 11.11 -3.56 -12.14
N GLY A 65 12.21 -4.11 -11.62
CA GLY A 65 12.22 -5.41 -10.95
C GLY A 65 11.41 -5.42 -9.66
N GLU A 66 11.34 -4.29 -8.95
CA GLU A 66 10.72 -4.20 -7.64
C GLU A 66 9.20 -4.16 -7.74
N HIS A 67 8.66 -3.44 -8.72
CA HIS A 67 7.22 -3.48 -8.99
C HIS A 67 6.74 -4.90 -9.31
N ARG A 68 7.49 -5.63 -10.15
CA ARG A 68 7.17 -7.02 -10.50
C ARG A 68 7.27 -7.94 -9.29
N ARG A 69 8.32 -7.77 -8.48
CA ARG A 69 8.50 -8.50 -7.22
C ARG A 69 7.32 -8.28 -6.28
N ALA A 70 6.88 -7.04 -6.10
CA ALA A 70 5.75 -6.71 -5.24
C ALA A 70 4.47 -7.41 -5.68
N VAL A 71 4.17 -7.42 -6.98
CA VAL A 71 3.01 -8.13 -7.54
C VAL A 71 3.11 -9.64 -7.25
N GLN A 72 4.27 -10.25 -7.52
CA GLN A 72 4.49 -11.67 -7.27
C GLN A 72 4.33 -12.04 -5.79
N VAL A 73 4.85 -11.23 -4.87
CA VAL A 73 4.70 -11.44 -3.42
C VAL A 73 3.23 -11.52 -3.03
N LEU A 74 2.41 -10.59 -3.54
CA LEU A 74 0.96 -10.57 -3.28
C LEU A 74 0.23 -11.75 -3.94
N GLU A 75 0.63 -12.14 -5.16
CA GLU A 75 0.09 -13.33 -5.85
C GLU A 75 0.35 -14.63 -5.08
N TYR A 76 1.51 -14.73 -4.43
CA TYR A 76 1.84 -15.85 -3.54
C TYR A 76 1.15 -15.77 -2.16
N GLY A 77 0.26 -14.81 -1.95
CA GLY A 77 -0.48 -14.68 -0.70
C GLY A 77 0.34 -14.09 0.46
N SER A 78 1.46 -13.45 0.18
CA SER A 78 2.34 -12.84 1.19
C SER A 78 2.13 -11.33 1.29
N VAL A 79 2.58 -10.74 2.39
CA VAL A 79 2.59 -9.27 2.58
C VAL A 79 3.77 -8.68 1.83
N TYR A 80 3.54 -7.60 1.09
CA TYR A 80 4.61 -6.75 0.58
C TYR A 80 4.68 -5.46 1.41
N LEU A 81 5.89 -5.04 1.76
CA LEU A 81 6.16 -3.85 2.55
C LEU A 81 7.40 -3.15 2.02
N TYR A 82 7.30 -1.82 1.90
CA TYR A 82 8.42 -0.93 1.69
C TYR A 82 8.41 0.14 2.79
N GLY A 83 9.59 0.45 3.32
CA GLY A 83 9.74 1.43 4.39
C GLY A 83 10.87 2.40 4.08
N VAL A 84 10.66 3.67 4.43
CA VAL A 84 11.67 4.72 4.32
C VAL A 84 11.73 5.48 5.65
N LEU A 85 12.94 5.75 6.12
CA LEU A 85 13.17 6.54 7.34
C LEU A 85 13.42 7.99 6.97
N ASP A 86 12.65 8.90 7.56
CA ASP A 86 12.86 10.34 7.49
C ASP A 86 12.95 10.90 8.92
N ASP A 87 14.18 11.21 9.34
CA ASP A 87 14.53 11.57 10.72
C ASP A 87 14.10 10.49 11.74
N GLU A 88 13.15 10.79 12.63
CA GLU A 88 12.60 9.85 13.63
C GLU A 88 11.36 9.09 13.12
N VAL A 89 10.87 9.42 11.91
CA VAL A 89 9.63 8.89 11.35
C VAL A 89 9.90 7.81 10.31
N HIS A 90 9.45 6.59 10.58
CA HIS A 90 9.44 5.49 9.62
C HIS A 90 8.11 5.50 8.84
N TYR A 91 8.15 5.87 7.57
CA TYR A 91 7.01 5.73 6.67
C TYR A 91 6.96 4.33 6.08
N LEU A 92 5.84 3.64 6.26
CA LEU A 92 5.60 2.29 5.76
C LEU A 92 4.48 2.27 4.73
N PHE A 93 4.77 1.71 3.56
CA PHE A 93 3.78 1.37 2.54
C PHE A 93 3.64 -0.15 2.54
N SER A 94 2.43 -0.67 2.73
CA SER A 94 2.20 -2.11 2.72
C SER A 94 0.98 -2.50 1.89
N ALA A 95 0.99 -3.75 1.41
CA ALA A 95 -0.17 -4.43 0.87
C ALA A 95 -0.19 -5.87 1.37
N ARG A 96 -1.38 -6.36 1.74
CA ARG A 96 -1.58 -7.72 2.21
C ARG A 96 -2.88 -8.33 1.67
N PRO A 97 -2.90 -9.63 1.33
CA PRO A 97 -4.13 -10.32 1.01
C PRO A 97 -5.09 -10.34 2.20
N VAL A 98 -6.37 -10.17 1.93
CA VAL A 98 -7.45 -10.23 2.92
C VAL A 98 -8.63 -11.00 2.35
N HIS A 99 -9.32 -11.76 3.20
CA HIS A 99 -10.63 -12.30 2.86
C HIS A 99 -11.66 -11.18 2.96
N VAL A 100 -12.37 -10.97 1.85
CA VAL A 100 -13.41 -9.94 1.73
C VAL A 100 -14.65 -10.56 1.14
N THR A 101 -15.80 -9.96 1.43
CA THR A 101 -17.07 -10.44 0.86
C THR A 101 -17.08 -10.17 -0.64
N THR A 102 -17.66 -11.09 -1.42
CA THR A 102 -17.79 -10.91 -2.87
C THR A 102 -18.48 -9.60 -3.23
N ALA A 103 -19.53 -9.23 -2.50
CA ALA A 103 -20.27 -7.97 -2.72
C ALA A 103 -19.38 -6.71 -2.57
N HIS A 104 -18.45 -6.71 -1.61
CA HIS A 104 -17.55 -5.58 -1.38
C HIS A 104 -16.52 -5.43 -2.52
N LEU A 105 -16.00 -6.56 -3.03
CA LEU A 105 -15.09 -6.53 -4.19
C LEU A 105 -15.79 -6.14 -5.49
N ASP A 106 -16.98 -6.67 -5.73
CA ASP A 106 -17.73 -6.35 -6.94
C ASP A 106 -18.11 -4.85 -6.98
N ALA A 107 -18.39 -4.23 -5.83
CA ALA A 107 -18.57 -2.78 -5.70
C ALA A 107 -17.30 -2.01 -6.11
N LEU A 108 -16.13 -2.41 -5.62
CA LEU A 108 -14.84 -1.78 -5.98
C LEU A 108 -14.51 -1.92 -7.48
N MET A 109 -14.80 -3.07 -8.09
CA MET A 109 -14.54 -3.30 -9.52
C MET A 109 -15.50 -2.52 -10.44
N THR A 110 -16.71 -2.21 -9.97
CA THR A 110 -17.72 -1.46 -10.74
C THR A 110 -17.61 0.05 -10.58
N GLY A 111 -16.62 0.54 -9.82
CA GLY A 111 -16.41 1.97 -9.57
C GLY A 111 -17.36 2.57 -8.53
N VAL A 112 -18.16 1.74 -7.86
CA VAL A 112 -19.01 2.15 -6.74
C VAL A 112 -18.19 1.94 -5.46
N GLN A 113 -17.51 2.99 -4.97
CA GLN A 113 -16.76 2.86 -3.72
C GLN A 113 -17.70 2.48 -2.56
N PRO A 114 -17.52 1.32 -1.90
CA PRO A 114 -18.18 1.07 -0.63
C PRO A 114 -17.59 1.98 0.45
N LEU A 115 -18.46 2.41 1.37
CA LEU A 115 -18.24 3.44 2.39
C LEU A 115 -16.92 3.28 3.15
N ARG A 116 -16.23 4.41 3.34
CA ARG A 116 -15.12 4.55 4.28
C ARG A 116 -15.63 4.18 5.68
N PHE A 117 -14.97 3.23 6.35
CA PHE A 117 -15.13 3.06 7.78
C PHE A 117 -14.25 4.12 8.45
N THR A 118 -14.90 5.10 9.08
CA THR A 118 -14.32 6.07 10.03
C THR A 118 -14.06 5.41 11.37
#